data_AF-F1YGC8-F1
#
_entry.id   AF-F1YGC8-F1
#
_cell.length_a   1.000
_cell.length_b   1.000
_cell.length_c   1.000
_cell.angle_alpha   90.00
_cell.angle_beta   90.00
_cell.angle_gamma   90.00
#
_symmetry.space_group_name_H-M   'P 1'
#
loop_
_entity.id
_entity.type
_entity.pdbx_description
1 polymer ?
#
loop_
_entity_poly.entity_id
_entity_poly.type
_entity_poly.pdbx_seq_one_letter_code
_entity_poly.pdbx_strand_id
1 'polypeptide(L)'
;MRAELKNRLKSGGTNLQQVLADAENDEILGKMKVSALLEALPKVGKVKAQEIMTELEIAPTRRVRGLGDRQRKALLEKFSS
;
A
#
# COMPACT_ATOMS: atom_id res chain seq x y z
N MET A 1 -12.27 -12.54 -1.32
CA MET A 1 -10.89 -12.18 -1.73
C MET A 1 -10.65 -10.68 -1.95
N ARG A 2 -11.17 -9.98 -2.98
CA ARG A 2 -10.94 -8.51 -3.15
C ARG A 2 -11.74 -7.63 -2.17
N ALA A 3 -12.91 -8.11 -1.73
CA ALA A 3 -13.82 -7.37 -0.85
C ALA A 3 -13.39 -7.40 0.63
N GLU A 4 -12.87 -8.54 1.13
CA GLU A 4 -12.44 -8.65 2.54
C GLU A 4 -11.23 -7.79 2.85
N LEU A 5 -10.26 -7.73 1.92
CA LEU A 5 -9.09 -6.89 2.07
C LEU A 5 -9.49 -5.41 2.06
N LYS A 6 -10.38 -5.01 1.15
CA LYS A 6 -10.96 -3.66 1.12
C LYS A 6 -11.75 -3.33 2.39
N ASN A 7 -12.45 -4.29 2.99
CA ASN A 7 -13.19 -4.09 4.24
C ASN A 7 -12.25 -3.92 5.44
N ARG A 8 -11.16 -4.70 5.53
CA ARG A 8 -10.11 -4.50 6.55
C ARG A 8 -9.41 -3.14 6.39
N LEU A 9 -9.21 -2.67 5.16
CA LEU A 9 -8.61 -1.36 4.86
C LEU A 9 -9.58 -0.18 5.09
N LYS A 10 -10.90 -0.41 5.08
CA LYS A 10 -11.95 0.62 5.26
C LYS A 10 -12.42 0.82 6.69
N SER A 11 -12.26 -0.15 7.60
CA SER A 11 -12.90 -0.13 8.93
C SER A 11 -12.21 0.76 9.98
N GLY A 12 -11.31 1.66 9.60
CA GLY A 12 -10.91 2.78 10.47
C GLY A 12 -9.67 2.58 11.35
N GLY A 13 -8.74 1.68 11.00
CA GLY A 13 -7.49 1.49 11.74
C GLY A 13 -6.33 1.02 10.89
N THR A 14 -6.32 1.37 9.61
CA THR A 14 -5.39 0.83 8.62
C THR A 14 -4.00 1.41 8.81
N ASN A 15 -3.26 0.84 9.76
CA ASN A 15 -1.85 1.09 9.88
C ASN A 15 -1.18 0.50 8.63
N LEU A 16 -0.83 1.35 7.66
CA LEU A 16 -0.07 0.97 6.47
C LEU A 16 1.13 0.10 6.85
N GLN A 17 1.74 0.37 8.01
CA GLN A 17 2.80 -0.45 8.61
C GLN A 17 2.39 -1.90 8.83
N GLN A 18 1.19 -2.15 9.38
CA GLN A 18 0.69 -3.50 9.60
C GLN A 18 0.47 -4.22 8.27
N VAL A 19 -0.08 -3.54 7.27
CA VAL A 19 -0.30 -4.15 5.94
C VAL A 19 1.02 -4.49 5.26
N LEU A 20 2.03 -3.63 5.37
CA LEU A 20 3.36 -3.90 4.85
C LEU A 20 4.04 -5.06 5.59
N ALA A 21 3.85 -5.18 6.91
CA ALA A 21 4.35 -6.28 7.71
C ALA A 21 3.65 -7.61 7.39
N ASP A 22 2.32 -7.62 7.31
CA ASP A 22 1.51 -8.79 6.97
C ASP A 22 1.89 -9.31 5.57
N ALA A 23 2.18 -8.42 4.62
CA ALA A 23 2.57 -8.77 3.25
C ALA A 23 3.91 -9.54 3.13
N GLU A 24 4.71 -9.61 4.21
CA GLU A 24 5.91 -10.46 4.24
C GLU A 24 5.56 -11.94 4.37
N ASN A 25 4.50 -12.23 5.13
CA ASN A 25 4.08 -13.60 5.47
C ASN A 25 2.83 -14.04 4.70
N ASP A 26 2.02 -13.10 4.21
CA ASP A 26 0.82 -13.35 3.40
C ASP A 26 1.16 -13.22 1.90
N GLU A 27 1.09 -14.34 1.20
CA GLU A 27 1.38 -14.42 -0.23
C GLU A 27 0.42 -13.60 -1.10
N ILE A 28 -0.84 -13.49 -0.68
CA ILE A 28 -1.89 -12.74 -1.39
C ILE A 28 -1.59 -11.24 -1.28
N LEU A 29 -1.31 -10.77 -0.06
CA LEU A 29 -0.92 -9.38 0.21
C LEU A 29 0.41 -9.03 -0.47
N GLY A 30 1.41 -9.90 -0.37
CA GLY A 30 2.72 -9.71 -1.00
C GLY A 30 2.63 -9.58 -2.52
N LYS A 31 1.71 -10.31 -3.15
CA LYS A 31 1.43 -10.22 -4.59
C LYS A 31 0.54 -9.04 -4.97
N MET A 32 -0.05 -8.29 -4.04
CA MET A 32 -0.89 -7.15 -4.41
C MET A 32 -0.06 -6.03 -5.07
N LYS A 33 -0.67 -5.31 -6.03
CA LYS A 33 -0.04 -4.11 -6.61
C LYS A 33 -0.03 -2.98 -5.59
N VAL A 34 1.07 -2.22 -5.53
CA VAL A 34 1.18 -1.07 -4.61
C VAL A 34 0.12 -0.01 -4.92
N SER A 35 -0.19 0.24 -6.20
CA SER A 35 -1.28 1.15 -6.59
C SER A 35 -2.64 0.74 -6.01
N ALA A 36 -2.96 -0.56 -6.06
CA ALA A 36 -4.22 -1.07 -5.52
C ALA A 36 -4.28 -0.98 -3.99
N LEU A 37 -3.14 -1.13 -3.31
CA LEU A 37 -3.03 -0.90 -1.87
C LEU A 37 -3.31 0.57 -1.53
N LEU A 38 -2.63 1.49 -2.23
CA LEU A 38 -2.79 2.92 -2.03
C LEU A 38 -4.23 3.38 -2.31
N GLU A 39 -4.84 2.94 -3.41
CA GLU A 39 -6.23 3.23 -3.76
C GLU A 39 -7.27 2.72 -2.75
N ALA A 40 -6.87 1.79 -1.88
CA ALA A 40 -7.73 1.27 -0.83
C ALA A 40 -7.59 2.05 0.50
N LEU A 41 -6.64 2.98 0.60
CA LEU A 41 -6.50 3.87 1.75
C LEU A 41 -7.58 4.96 1.71
N PRO A 42 -8.04 5.44 2.89
CA PRO A 42 -8.99 6.54 2.95
C PRO A 42 -8.39 7.80 2.28
N LYS A 43 -9.21 8.51 1.50
CA LYS A 43 -8.85 9.76 0.79
C LYS A 43 -7.79 9.61 -0.32
N VAL A 44 -7.37 8.38 -0.67
CA VAL A 44 -6.42 8.13 -1.76
C VAL A 44 -7.16 7.46 -2.93
N GLY A 45 -7.45 8.24 -3.98
CA GLY A 45 -7.97 7.73 -5.24
C GLY A 45 -6.87 7.35 -6.24
N LYS A 46 -7.26 6.87 -7.42
CA LYS A 46 -6.34 6.44 -8.50
C LYS A 46 -5.28 7.50 -8.85
N VAL A 47 -5.69 8.77 -8.99
CA VAL A 47 -4.79 9.88 -9.32
C VAL A 47 -3.78 10.10 -8.19
N LYS A 48 -4.25 10.17 -6.94
CA LYS A 48 -3.39 10.41 -5.78
C LYS A 48 -2.41 9.26 -5.53
N ALA A 49 -2.86 8.02 -5.73
CA ALA A 49 -2.00 6.84 -5.67
C ALA A 49 -0.86 6.93 -6.71
N GLN A 50 -1.17 7.32 -7.94
CA GLN A 50 -0.16 7.47 -9.00
C GLN A 50 0.84 8.60 -8.70
N GLU A 51 0.37 9.75 -8.18
CA GLU A 51 1.24 10.85 -7.75
C GLU A 51 2.24 10.39 -6.67
N ILE A 52 1.74 9.73 -5.62
CA ILE A 52 2.58 9.22 -4.52
C ILE A 52 3.60 8.20 -5.05
N MET A 53 3.18 7.29 -5.93
CA MET A 53 4.10 6.33 -6.52
C MET A 53 5.20 7.01 -7.36
N THR A 54 4.86 8.04 -8.13
CA THR A 54 5.84 8.81 -8.90
C THR A 54 6.81 9.56 -7.98
N GLU A 55 6.30 10.24 -6.95
CA GLU A 55 7.10 10.97 -5.96
C GLU A 55 8.09 10.07 -5.22
N LEU A 56 7.67 8.83 -4.93
CA LEU A 56 8.49 7.84 -4.22
C LEU A 56 9.29 6.92 -5.16
N GLU A 57 9.33 7.22 -6.46
CA GLU A 57 10.04 6.42 -7.49
C GLU A 57 9.62 4.94 -7.49
N ILE A 58 8.34 4.67 -7.24
CA ILE A 58 7.74 3.33 -7.25
C ILE A 58 7.15 3.05 -8.63
N ALA A 59 7.70 2.04 -9.32
CA ALA A 59 7.20 1.63 -10.62
C ALA A 59 5.69 1.23 -10.58
N PRO A 60 4.88 1.56 -11.60
CA PRO A 60 3.44 1.22 -11.65
C PRO A 60 3.12 -0.28 -11.57
N THR A 61 4.08 -1.14 -11.94
CA THR A 61 3.98 -2.61 -11.89
C THR A 61 4.42 -3.19 -10.55
N ARG A 62 4.93 -2.36 -9.62
CA ARG A 62 5.49 -2.81 -8.35
C ARG A 62 4.42 -3.47 -7.47
N ARG A 63 4.82 -4.55 -6.80
CA ARG A 63 4.01 -5.29 -5.82
C ARG A 63 4.52 -5.03 -4.40
N VAL A 64 3.67 -5.24 -3.40
CA VAL A 64 3.97 -4.91 -1.99
C VAL A 64 5.25 -5.60 -1.51
N ARG A 65 5.43 -6.89 -1.80
CA ARG A 65 6.66 -7.64 -1.45
C ARG A 65 7.90 -7.18 -2.22
N GLY A 66 7.73 -6.49 -3.34
CA GLY A 66 8.84 -5.95 -4.15
C GLY A 66 9.28 -4.55 -3.74
N LEU A 67 8.63 -3.92 -2.75
CA LEU A 67 9.06 -2.62 -2.23
C LEU A 67 10.37 -2.78 -1.46
N GLY A 68 11.39 -2.01 -1.84
CA GLY A 68 12.63 -1.94 -1.07
C GLY A 68 12.45 -1.14 0.23
N ASP A 69 13.40 -1.28 1.16
CA ASP A 69 13.31 -0.66 2.49
C ASP A 69 13.14 0.86 2.44
N ARG A 70 13.84 1.54 1.52
CA ARG A 70 13.70 2.99 1.30
C ARG A 70 12.27 3.37 0.89
N GLN A 71 11.65 2.58 0.00
CA GLN A 71 10.29 2.84 -0.49
C GLN A 71 9.25 2.56 0.60
N ARG A 72 9.46 1.48 1.39
CA ARG A 72 8.62 1.17 2.55
C ARG A 72 8.66 2.30 3.58
N LYS A 73 9.85 2.76 3.94
CA LYS A 73 10.05 3.86 4.89
C LYS A 73 9.40 5.15 4.40
N ALA A 74 9.62 5.52 3.14
CA ALA A 74 9.03 6.73 2.57
C ALA A 74 7.50 6.68 2.50
N LEU A 75 6.92 5.50 2.21
CA LEU A 75 5.48 5.29 2.31
C LEU A 75 4.98 5.48 3.74
N LEU A 76 5.65 4.90 4.75
CA LEU A 76 5.26 5.07 6.14
C LEU A 76 5.34 6.54 6.59
N GLU A 77 6.41 7.24 6.25
CA GLU A 77 6.58 8.67 6.56
C GLU A 77 5.49 9.53 5.92
N LYS A 78 5.07 9.20 4.69
CA LYS A 78 3.98 9.93 3.99
C LYS A 78 2.63 9.79 4.69
N PHE A 79 2.38 8.67 5.37
CA PHE A 79 1.09 8.30 5.96
C PHE A 79 1.10 8.28 7.50
N SER A 80 2.20 8.67 8.16
CA SER A 80 2.30 8.75 9.62
C SER A 80 1.75 10.06 10.22
N SER A 81 1.01 10.85 9.45
CA SER A 81 0.41 12.14 9.87
C SER A 81 -1.07 12.00 10.23
#